data_AF-A0A4R3I9M0-F1
#
_entry.id   AF-A0A4R3I9M0-F1
#
_cell.length_a   1.000
_cell.length_b   1.000
_cell.length_c   1.000
_cell.angle_alpha   90.00
_cell.angle_beta   90.00
_cell.angle_gamma   90.00
#
_symmetry.space_group_name_H-M   'P 1'
#
loop_
_entity.id
_entity.type
_entity.pdbx_description
1 polymer ?
#
loop_
_entity_poly.entity_id
_entity_poly.type
_entity_poly.pdbx_seq_one_letter_code
_entity_poly.pdbx_strand_id
1 'polypeptide(L)'
;MKNLVLSAMLLLPAIGWSETLEKQRMQQFMSSQQALQAATQQFCSEQAISTDNLLDLWQQAVVSWYQVSALQLPAAEFMQTQYSFVFWPDSKDRLKSQVLSALNSQPDETDTRALSSSVTSLSAMEFILTEQPEQASSHCDWLTYITDYQVEQSSQLVNLQALYDFEDLEWLNALHGTALVAADHLKEISARGDRLIWQLGPAWRSGTTWEIQYALNDQLDQLISHFLPDDEALNEWQTQLQAFELSHEPPELNEVLAYKDFLFALAEYIEHDLATKLDIFLGFNNFDGD
;
A
#
# COMPACT_ATOMS: atom_id res chain seq x y z
N MET A 1 58.85 -8.12 0.41
CA MET A 1 58.15 -6.94 -0.14
C MET A 1 56.77 -6.90 0.49
N LYS A 2 56.51 -5.92 1.37
CA LYS A 2 55.22 -5.77 2.07
C LYS A 2 54.34 -4.86 1.23
N ASN A 3 53.21 -5.38 0.74
CA ASN A 3 52.20 -4.57 0.05
C ASN A 3 51.36 -3.84 1.10
N LEU A 4 51.49 -2.51 1.14
CA LEU A 4 50.56 -1.61 1.79
C LEU A 4 49.28 -1.57 0.95
N VAL A 5 48.19 -2.14 1.47
CA VAL A 5 46.85 -1.86 0.98
C VAL A 5 46.40 -0.57 1.67
N LEU A 6 46.34 0.51 0.90
CA LEU A 6 45.77 1.78 1.34
C LEU A 6 44.24 1.62 1.36
N SER A 7 43.65 1.50 2.54
CA SER A 7 42.21 1.61 2.72
C SER A 7 41.80 3.06 2.47
N ALA A 8 41.17 3.31 1.32
CA ALA A 8 40.42 4.53 1.09
C ALA A 8 39.14 4.47 1.94
N MET A 9 39.16 5.12 3.11
CA MET A 9 37.94 5.47 3.82
C MET A 9 37.21 6.54 2.99
N LEU A 10 36.18 6.12 2.27
CA LEU A 10 35.20 7.01 1.69
C LEU A 10 34.38 7.60 2.84
N LEU A 11 34.72 8.83 3.23
CA LEU A 11 33.84 9.71 3.99
C LEU A 11 32.66 10.07 3.09
N LEU A 12 31.54 9.38 3.26
CA LEU A 12 30.26 9.84 2.73
C LEU A 12 29.87 11.12 3.50
N PRO A 13 29.51 12.22 2.82
CA PRO A 13 28.95 13.37 3.51
C PRO A 13 27.64 12.95 4.16
N ALA A 14 27.45 13.32 5.43
CA ALA A 14 26.14 13.26 6.06
C ALA A 14 25.20 14.20 5.31
N ILE A 15 24.40 13.65 4.39
CA ILE A 15 23.31 14.38 3.75
C ILE A 15 22.21 14.46 4.80
N GLY A 16 22.28 15.50 5.63
CA GLY A 16 21.22 15.89 6.55
C GLY A 16 20.10 16.59 5.80
N TRP A 17 19.19 15.80 5.24
CA TRP A 17 17.81 16.17 4.97
C TRP A 17 17.01 14.97 5.43
N SER A 18 16.22 15.09 6.50
CA SER A 18 15.23 14.05 6.77
C SER A 18 14.25 14.09 5.60
N GLU A 19 14.31 13.09 4.72
CA GLU A 19 13.28 12.94 3.69
C GLU A 19 11.92 12.87 4.38
N THR A 20 10.93 13.60 3.85
CA THR A 20 9.55 13.54 4.34
C THR A 20 9.05 12.10 4.26
N LEU A 21 8.13 11.72 5.14
CA LEU A 21 7.50 10.40 5.12
C LEU A 21 6.94 10.08 3.72
N GLU A 22 6.30 11.06 3.09
CA GLU A 22 5.77 10.94 1.73
C GLU A 22 6.85 10.58 0.69
N LYS A 23 8.00 11.26 0.67
CA LYS A 23 9.11 10.89 -0.23
C LYS A 23 9.63 9.49 0.03
N GLN A 24 9.75 9.10 1.29
CA GLN A 24 10.19 7.75 1.67
C GLN A 24 9.21 6.68 1.18
N ARG A 25 7.90 6.87 1.39
CA ARG A 25 6.86 5.94 0.94
C ARG A 25 6.79 5.86 -0.59
N MET A 26 6.90 6.99 -1.28
CA MET A 26 6.92 7.04 -2.75
C MET A 26 8.15 6.34 -3.34
N GLN A 27 9.33 6.52 -2.75
CA GLN A 27 10.54 5.82 -3.17
C GLN A 27 10.44 4.31 -2.90
N GLN A 28 9.95 3.92 -1.71
CA GLN A 28 9.74 2.52 -1.36
C GLN A 28 8.75 1.87 -2.33
N PHE A 29 7.63 2.52 -2.63
CA PHE A 29 6.65 2.08 -3.59
C PHE A 29 7.26 1.86 -4.97
N MET A 30 7.90 2.87 -5.56
CA MET A 30 8.56 2.74 -6.87
C MET A 30 9.59 1.60 -6.89
N SER A 31 10.42 1.49 -5.85
CA SER A 31 11.45 0.45 -5.75
C SER A 31 10.86 -0.96 -5.69
N SER A 32 9.75 -1.14 -4.94
CA SER A 32 9.06 -2.43 -4.84
C SER A 32 8.40 -2.85 -6.15
N GLN A 33 7.89 -1.89 -6.93
CA GLN A 33 7.30 -2.14 -8.24
C GLN A 33 8.36 -2.58 -9.26
N GLN A 34 9.53 -1.92 -9.25
CA GLN A 34 10.67 -2.31 -10.09
C GLN A 34 11.24 -3.68 -9.70
N ALA A 35 11.32 -3.95 -8.39
CA ALA A 35 11.77 -5.25 -7.90
C ALA A 35 10.81 -6.37 -8.32
N LEU A 36 9.50 -6.13 -8.23
CA LEU A 36 8.47 -7.06 -8.69
C LEU A 36 8.56 -7.30 -10.20
N GLN A 37 8.69 -6.25 -11.01
CA GLN A 37 8.87 -6.37 -12.47
C GLN A 37 10.12 -7.20 -12.83
N ALA A 38 11.25 -6.89 -12.22
CA ALA A 38 12.50 -7.63 -12.46
C ALA A 38 12.37 -9.11 -12.07
N ALA A 39 11.66 -9.41 -10.97
CA ALA A 39 11.38 -10.76 -10.56
C ALA A 39 10.43 -11.48 -11.53
N THR A 40 9.36 -10.84 -11.99
CA THR A 40 8.47 -11.41 -13.01
C THR A 40 9.23 -11.80 -14.27
N GLN A 41 10.15 -10.96 -14.75
CA GLN A 41 11.00 -11.28 -15.90
C GLN A 41 11.89 -12.52 -15.64
N GLN A 42 12.41 -12.67 -14.42
CA GLN A 42 13.18 -13.85 -14.01
C GLN A 42 12.31 -15.11 -13.91
N PHE A 43 11.10 -14.99 -13.36
CA PHE A 43 10.12 -16.08 -13.29
C PHE A 43 9.74 -16.58 -14.69
N CYS A 44 9.57 -15.66 -15.64
CA CYS A 44 9.10 -15.96 -16.99
C CYS A 44 10.17 -16.37 -18.01
N SER A 45 11.46 -16.30 -17.66
CA SER A 45 12.58 -16.71 -18.51
C SER A 45 13.14 -18.10 -18.18
N GLU A 46 12.38 -18.92 -17.45
CA GLU A 46 12.67 -20.33 -17.11
C GLU A 46 13.98 -20.61 -16.34
N GLN A 47 14.35 -19.78 -15.34
CA GLN A 47 15.05 -20.18 -14.08
C GLN A 47 15.55 -18.96 -13.29
N ALA A 48 14.98 -18.71 -12.09
CA ALA A 48 15.70 -18.19 -10.92
C ALA A 48 14.84 -18.12 -9.64
N ILE A 49 13.52 -17.96 -9.76
CA ILE A 49 12.65 -17.72 -8.59
C ILE A 49 11.38 -18.56 -8.62
N SER A 50 10.90 -18.98 -7.44
CA SER A 50 9.65 -19.70 -7.25
C SER A 50 8.43 -18.77 -7.29
N THR A 51 7.23 -19.35 -7.44
CA THR A 51 5.96 -18.63 -7.25
C THR A 51 5.91 -17.96 -5.87
N ASP A 52 6.37 -18.64 -4.81
CA ASP A 52 6.42 -18.08 -3.45
C ASP A 52 7.31 -16.84 -3.37
N ASN A 53 8.52 -16.87 -3.95
CA ASN A 53 9.40 -15.71 -3.97
C ASN A 53 8.78 -14.53 -4.75
N LEU A 54 8.02 -14.83 -5.80
CA LEU A 54 7.31 -13.81 -6.57
C LEU A 54 6.14 -13.23 -5.77
N LEU A 55 5.42 -14.06 -5.00
CA LEU A 55 4.39 -13.63 -4.06
C LEU A 55 4.96 -12.74 -2.95
N ASP A 56 6.15 -13.03 -2.42
CA ASP A 56 6.80 -12.18 -1.40
C ASP A 56 7.10 -10.77 -1.93
N LEU A 57 7.57 -10.67 -3.18
CA LEU A 57 7.82 -9.38 -3.83
C LEU A 57 6.53 -8.67 -4.21
N TRP A 58 5.51 -9.43 -4.62
CA TRP A 58 4.17 -8.89 -4.85
C TRP A 58 3.59 -8.31 -3.55
N GLN A 59 3.77 -8.99 -2.42
CA GLN A 59 3.35 -8.51 -1.10
C GLN A 59 4.04 -7.20 -0.74
N GLN A 60 5.35 -7.08 -0.98
CA GLN A 60 6.07 -5.82 -0.74
C GLN A 60 5.50 -4.68 -1.60
N ALA A 61 5.16 -4.97 -2.86
CA ALA A 61 4.57 -4.02 -3.80
C ALA A 61 3.14 -3.59 -3.41
N VAL A 62 2.31 -4.52 -2.91
CA VAL A 62 0.95 -4.21 -2.49
C VAL A 62 0.93 -3.46 -1.14
N VAL A 63 1.80 -3.85 -0.21
CA VAL A 63 1.94 -3.18 1.09
C VAL A 63 2.40 -1.74 0.92
N SER A 64 3.42 -1.50 0.08
CA SER A 64 3.92 -0.15 -0.19
C SER A 64 2.88 0.72 -0.93
N TRP A 65 2.08 0.13 -1.82
CA TRP A 65 0.94 0.82 -2.42
C TRP A 65 -0.05 1.29 -1.35
N TYR A 66 -0.45 0.42 -0.42
CA TYR A 66 -1.41 0.79 0.61
C TYR A 66 -0.89 1.91 1.50
N GLN A 67 0.40 1.90 1.86
CA GLN A 67 1.04 2.99 2.58
C GLN A 67 0.95 4.33 1.80
N VAL A 68 1.25 4.32 0.50
CA VAL A 68 1.11 5.52 -0.36
C VAL A 68 -0.34 5.98 -0.48
N SER A 69 -1.27 5.06 -0.73
CA SER A 69 -2.69 5.40 -0.89
C SER A 69 -3.30 6.01 0.37
N ALA A 70 -2.84 5.55 1.54
CA ALA A 70 -3.25 6.02 2.85
C ALA A 70 -2.78 7.46 3.17
N LEU A 71 -1.76 7.96 2.46
CA LEU A 71 -1.34 9.36 2.58
C LEU A 71 -2.31 10.36 1.93
N GLN A 72 -3.30 9.88 1.18
CA GLN A 72 -4.29 10.73 0.48
C GLN A 72 -3.64 11.83 -0.39
N LEU A 73 -2.61 11.43 -1.15
CA LEU A 73 -1.84 12.35 -1.97
C LEU A 73 -2.71 13.01 -3.06
N PRO A 74 -2.58 14.33 -3.30
CA PRO A 74 -3.30 15.02 -4.37
C PRO A 74 -3.07 14.39 -5.75
N ALA A 75 -1.83 13.94 -6.01
CA ALA A 75 -1.46 13.29 -7.25
C ALA A 75 -2.22 11.96 -7.47
N ALA A 76 -2.47 11.19 -6.40
CA ALA A 76 -3.18 9.92 -6.49
C ALA A 76 -4.66 10.12 -6.83
N GLU A 77 -5.28 11.15 -6.26
CA GLU A 77 -6.65 11.54 -6.58
C GLU A 77 -6.78 12.03 -8.02
N PHE A 78 -5.88 12.91 -8.46
CA PHE A 78 -5.88 13.43 -9.83
C PHE A 78 -5.80 12.31 -10.88
N MET A 79 -4.98 11.29 -10.62
CA MET A 79 -4.84 10.16 -11.53
C MET A 79 -5.97 9.13 -11.41
N GLN A 80 -6.87 9.26 -10.44
CA GLN A 80 -7.91 8.27 -10.12
C GLN A 80 -7.33 6.84 -9.98
N THR A 81 -6.14 6.74 -9.39
CA THR A 81 -5.30 5.53 -9.45
C THR A 81 -5.71 4.43 -8.49
N GLN A 82 -6.69 4.66 -7.62
CA GLN A 82 -6.99 3.71 -6.54
C GLN A 82 -7.20 2.30 -7.07
N TYR A 83 -7.96 2.16 -8.16
CA TYR A 83 -8.23 0.88 -8.78
C TYR A 83 -7.15 0.43 -9.77
N SER A 84 -6.31 1.33 -10.29
CA SER A 84 -5.28 0.95 -11.27
C SER A 84 -4.15 0.14 -10.64
N PHE A 85 -3.84 0.39 -9.37
CA PHE A 85 -2.85 -0.39 -8.62
C PHE A 85 -3.45 -1.64 -7.96
N VAL A 86 -4.58 -1.49 -7.27
CA VAL A 86 -5.25 -2.60 -6.56
C VAL A 86 -6.76 -2.54 -6.79
N PHE A 87 -7.34 -3.62 -7.30
CA PHE A 87 -8.77 -3.71 -7.54
C PHE A 87 -9.52 -4.15 -6.26
N TRP A 88 -9.81 -3.17 -5.40
CA TRP A 88 -10.53 -3.37 -4.15
C TRP A 88 -11.33 -2.09 -3.78
N PRO A 89 -12.53 -2.19 -3.18
CA PRO A 89 -13.25 -3.39 -2.75
C PRO A 89 -13.91 -4.16 -3.91
N ASP A 90 -13.99 -5.49 -3.77
CA ASP A 90 -14.62 -6.38 -4.75
C ASP A 90 -15.61 -7.36 -4.09
N SER A 91 -16.69 -6.81 -3.51
CA SER A 91 -17.72 -7.57 -2.80
C SER A 91 -18.43 -8.66 -3.63
N LYS A 92 -18.27 -8.65 -4.95
CA LYS A 92 -18.90 -9.62 -5.87
C LYS A 92 -17.90 -10.54 -6.56
N ASP A 93 -16.62 -10.50 -6.19
CA ASP A 93 -15.54 -11.29 -6.80
C ASP A 93 -15.54 -11.17 -8.35
N ARG A 94 -15.73 -9.94 -8.85
CA ARG A 94 -15.75 -9.66 -10.30
C ARG A 94 -14.39 -9.91 -10.92
N LEU A 95 -13.32 -9.63 -10.16
CA LEU A 95 -11.95 -9.80 -10.58
C LEU A 95 -11.70 -11.21 -11.13
N LYS A 96 -12.10 -12.24 -10.38
CA LYS A 96 -11.93 -13.63 -10.79
C LYS A 96 -12.49 -13.92 -12.18
N SER A 97 -13.73 -13.50 -12.43
CA SER A 97 -14.38 -13.75 -13.72
C SER A 97 -13.71 -12.99 -14.88
N GLN A 98 -13.24 -11.77 -14.61
CA GLN A 98 -12.61 -10.92 -15.62
C GLN A 98 -11.19 -11.40 -15.95
N VAL A 99 -10.39 -11.75 -14.94
CA VAL A 99 -9.06 -12.32 -15.12
C VAL A 99 -9.15 -13.65 -15.86
N LEU A 100 -10.01 -14.58 -15.43
CA LEU A 100 -10.20 -15.86 -16.13
C LEU A 100 -10.59 -15.68 -17.60
N SER A 101 -11.42 -14.67 -17.91
CA SER A 101 -11.78 -14.36 -19.29
C SER A 101 -10.56 -13.86 -20.07
N ALA A 102 -9.77 -12.95 -19.49
CA ALA A 102 -8.62 -12.32 -20.11
C ALA A 102 -7.47 -13.30 -20.41
N LEU A 103 -7.22 -14.25 -19.49
CA LEU A 103 -6.18 -15.28 -19.63
C LEU A 103 -6.38 -16.23 -20.83
N ASN A 104 -7.54 -16.20 -21.51
CA ASN A 104 -7.77 -16.97 -22.75
C ASN A 104 -7.20 -16.29 -24.01
N SER A 105 -6.62 -15.10 -23.87
CA SER A 105 -6.03 -14.30 -24.94
C SER A 105 -4.73 -13.68 -24.48
N GLN A 106 -3.87 -13.28 -25.41
CA GLN A 106 -2.71 -12.45 -25.08
C GLN A 106 -3.16 -11.03 -24.69
N PRO A 107 -2.43 -10.34 -23.80
CA PRO A 107 -2.70 -8.94 -23.51
C PRO A 107 -2.55 -8.10 -24.77
N ASP A 108 -3.47 -7.16 -25.00
CA ASP A 108 -3.36 -6.20 -26.09
C ASP A 108 -2.42 -5.07 -25.66
N GLU A 109 -1.20 -5.08 -26.18
CA GLU A 109 -0.18 -4.07 -25.91
C GLU A 109 -0.44 -2.74 -26.64
N THR A 110 -1.41 -2.68 -27.56
CA THR A 110 -1.64 -1.50 -28.39
C THR A 110 -2.44 -0.39 -27.70
N ASP A 111 -3.18 -0.71 -26.63
CA ASP A 111 -3.85 0.28 -25.78
C ASP A 111 -3.90 -0.19 -24.31
N THR A 112 -2.88 0.17 -23.54
CA THR A 112 -2.79 -0.14 -22.10
C THR A 112 -3.88 0.53 -21.25
N ARG A 113 -4.62 1.49 -21.81
CA ARG A 113 -5.72 2.20 -21.13
C ARG A 113 -7.09 1.61 -21.45
N ALA A 114 -7.20 0.70 -22.42
CA ALA A 114 -8.45 0.05 -22.78
C ALA A 114 -8.82 -1.10 -21.83
N LEU A 115 -7.83 -1.72 -21.19
CA LEU A 115 -8.04 -2.86 -20.30
C LEU A 115 -8.52 -2.41 -18.91
N SER A 116 -9.43 -3.19 -18.33
CA SER A 116 -9.99 -2.91 -17.01
C SER A 116 -8.93 -3.05 -15.92
N SER A 117 -8.98 -2.20 -14.89
CA SER A 117 -8.19 -2.34 -13.65
C SER A 117 -8.24 -3.73 -13.02
N SER A 118 -9.38 -4.43 -13.16
CA SER A 118 -9.55 -5.82 -12.70
C SER A 118 -8.55 -6.81 -13.30
N VAL A 119 -7.98 -6.51 -14.47
CA VAL A 119 -7.02 -7.37 -15.19
C VAL A 119 -5.62 -6.78 -15.27
N THR A 120 -5.44 -5.48 -14.98
CA THR A 120 -4.14 -4.79 -15.04
C THR A 120 -3.52 -4.49 -13.66
N SER A 121 -4.28 -4.70 -12.58
CA SER A 121 -3.86 -4.41 -11.20
C SER A 121 -3.01 -5.53 -10.57
N LEU A 122 -2.35 -5.21 -9.45
CA LEU A 122 -1.70 -6.17 -8.57
C LEU A 122 -2.67 -7.25 -8.07
N SER A 123 -3.96 -6.96 -7.96
CA SER A 123 -4.97 -7.96 -7.58
C SER A 123 -5.16 -9.05 -8.64
N ALA A 124 -4.97 -8.72 -9.93
CA ALA A 124 -5.01 -9.72 -10.99
C ALA A 124 -3.82 -10.67 -10.88
N MET A 125 -2.63 -10.12 -10.59
CA MET A 125 -1.41 -10.88 -10.34
C MET A 125 -1.56 -11.78 -9.10
N GLU A 126 -2.13 -11.26 -8.00
CA GLU A 126 -2.46 -12.05 -6.81
C GLU A 126 -3.28 -13.30 -7.17
N PHE A 127 -4.36 -13.11 -7.93
CA PHE A 127 -5.23 -14.21 -8.35
C PHE A 127 -4.48 -15.27 -9.18
N ILE A 128 -3.64 -14.85 -10.13
CA ILE A 128 -2.84 -15.77 -10.96
C ILE A 128 -1.89 -16.58 -10.07
N LEU A 129 -1.19 -15.93 -9.15
CA LEU A 129 -0.17 -16.56 -8.31
C LEU A 129 -0.75 -17.44 -7.20
N THR A 130 -1.95 -17.13 -6.69
CA THR A 130 -2.55 -17.82 -5.53
C THR A 130 -3.63 -18.84 -5.91
N GLU A 131 -4.51 -18.53 -6.85
CA GLU A 131 -5.59 -19.43 -7.28
C GLU A 131 -5.20 -20.30 -8.49
N GLN A 132 -4.13 -19.94 -9.21
CA GLN A 132 -3.60 -20.73 -10.34
C GLN A 132 -2.08 -20.99 -10.26
N PRO A 133 -1.52 -21.38 -9.10
CA PRO A 133 -0.06 -21.45 -8.90
C PRO A 133 0.62 -22.41 -9.88
N GLU A 134 -0.03 -23.53 -10.23
CA GLU A 134 0.49 -24.52 -11.17
C GLU A 134 0.51 -24.03 -12.63
N GLN A 135 -0.31 -23.04 -12.96
CA GLN A 135 -0.46 -22.48 -14.31
C GLN A 135 0.15 -21.07 -14.42
N ALA A 136 0.65 -20.50 -13.33
CA ALA A 136 1.17 -19.14 -13.30
C ALA A 136 2.25 -18.89 -14.39
N SER A 137 3.14 -19.85 -14.62
CA SER A 137 4.16 -19.76 -15.68
C SER A 137 3.57 -19.78 -17.09
N SER A 138 2.40 -20.38 -17.29
CA SER A 138 1.69 -20.33 -18.59
C SER A 138 1.04 -18.98 -18.88
N HIS A 139 0.94 -18.11 -17.86
CA HIS A 139 0.34 -16.76 -17.94
C HIS A 139 1.40 -15.65 -17.95
N CYS A 140 2.62 -15.97 -18.37
CA CYS A 140 3.76 -15.05 -18.32
C CYS A 140 3.60 -13.76 -19.13
N ASP A 141 2.90 -13.82 -20.26
CA ASP A 141 2.57 -12.63 -21.06
C ASP A 141 1.76 -11.63 -20.20
N TRP A 142 0.76 -12.12 -19.45
CA TRP A 142 -0.07 -11.30 -18.57
C TRP A 142 0.69 -10.81 -17.34
N LEU A 143 1.48 -11.66 -16.69
CA LEU A 143 2.27 -11.26 -15.52
C LEU A 143 3.24 -10.12 -15.89
N THR A 144 3.94 -10.26 -17.00
CA THR A 144 4.88 -9.24 -17.51
C THR A 144 4.15 -7.95 -17.82
N TYR A 145 3.05 -8.04 -18.57
CA TYR A 145 2.20 -6.89 -18.90
C TYR A 145 1.72 -6.13 -17.67
N ILE A 146 1.21 -6.84 -16.66
CA ILE A 146 0.74 -6.23 -15.40
C ILE A 146 1.91 -5.49 -14.75
N THR A 147 3.07 -6.11 -14.56
CA THR A 147 4.18 -5.45 -13.87
C THR A 147 4.76 -4.27 -14.64
N ASP A 148 4.79 -4.33 -15.97
CA ASP A 148 5.22 -3.21 -16.81
C ASP A 148 4.26 -2.02 -16.66
N TYR A 149 2.95 -2.30 -16.70
CA TYR A 149 1.92 -1.29 -16.47
C TYR A 149 2.03 -0.67 -15.07
N GLN A 150 2.22 -1.49 -14.03
CA GLN A 150 2.36 -1.01 -12.65
C GLN A 150 3.59 -0.11 -12.47
N VAL A 151 4.73 -0.43 -13.10
CA VAL A 151 5.93 0.43 -13.09
C VAL A 151 5.67 1.75 -13.81
N GLU A 152 4.98 1.73 -14.95
CA GLU A 152 4.61 2.95 -15.67
C GLU A 152 3.70 3.85 -14.83
N GLN A 153 2.63 3.29 -14.25
CA GLN A 153 1.70 4.03 -13.40
C GLN A 153 2.38 4.60 -12.15
N SER A 154 3.25 3.82 -11.51
CA SER A 154 4.00 4.25 -10.33
C SER A 154 4.94 5.41 -10.65
N SER A 155 5.63 5.34 -11.80
CA SER A 155 6.49 6.42 -12.28
C SER A 155 5.70 7.70 -12.55
N GLN A 156 4.52 7.58 -13.17
CA GLN A 156 3.63 8.73 -13.39
C GLN A 156 3.19 9.36 -12.07
N LEU A 157 2.80 8.55 -11.08
CA LEU A 157 2.42 9.03 -9.76
C LEU A 157 3.58 9.75 -9.04
N VAL A 158 4.77 9.16 -9.04
CA VAL A 158 5.98 9.77 -8.45
C VAL A 158 6.31 11.10 -9.11
N ASN A 159 6.26 11.17 -10.43
CA ASN A 159 6.56 12.40 -11.16
C ASN A 159 5.52 13.49 -10.92
N LEU A 160 4.24 13.12 -10.81
CA LEU A 160 3.17 14.06 -10.52
C LEU A 160 3.25 14.56 -9.08
N GLN A 161 3.46 13.65 -8.12
CA GLN A 161 3.59 13.98 -6.71
C GLN A 161 4.76 14.92 -6.43
N ALA A 162 5.87 14.80 -7.19
CA ALA A 162 7.02 15.70 -7.07
C ALA A 162 6.71 17.18 -7.40
N LEU A 163 5.50 17.49 -7.89
CA LEU A 163 5.03 18.87 -8.12
C LEU A 163 4.31 19.48 -6.90
N TYR A 164 4.07 18.69 -5.86
CA TYR A 164 3.37 19.10 -4.65
C TYR A 164 4.35 19.14 -3.47
N ASP A 165 4.11 20.09 -2.57
CA ASP A 165 4.77 20.12 -1.27
C ASP A 165 3.90 19.38 -0.25
N PHE A 166 4.55 18.71 0.71
CA PHE A 166 3.89 17.94 1.77
C PHE A 166 3.98 18.72 3.08
N GLU A 167 3.02 19.64 3.27
CA GLU A 167 2.95 20.58 4.39
C GLU A 167 2.02 20.07 5.50
N ASP A 168 1.77 20.89 6.52
CA ASP A 168 1.05 20.47 7.74
C ASP A 168 -0.38 19.95 7.44
N LEU A 169 -1.06 20.53 6.45
CA LEU A 169 -2.37 20.04 5.99
C LEU A 169 -2.24 18.63 5.39
N GLU A 170 -1.24 18.36 4.56
CA GLU A 170 -0.99 17.04 3.99
C GLU A 170 -0.56 16.02 5.06
N TRP A 171 0.22 16.43 6.06
CA TRP A 171 0.55 15.58 7.21
C TRP A 171 -0.72 15.19 7.99
N LEU A 172 -1.62 16.15 8.23
CA LEU A 172 -2.86 15.91 8.95
C LEU A 172 -3.83 15.04 8.14
N ASN A 173 -3.96 15.31 6.84
CA ASN A 173 -4.71 14.47 5.90
C ASN A 173 -4.15 13.04 5.85
N ALA A 174 -2.82 12.88 5.84
CA ALA A 174 -2.20 11.56 5.85
C ALA A 174 -2.46 10.80 7.15
N LEU A 175 -2.41 11.48 8.30
CA LEU A 175 -2.75 10.87 9.59
C LEU A 175 -4.22 10.40 9.61
N HIS A 176 -5.14 11.29 9.22
CA HIS A 176 -6.56 10.98 9.11
C HIS A 176 -6.85 9.85 8.11
N GLY A 177 -6.32 9.98 6.89
CA GLY A 177 -6.48 9.05 5.80
C GLY A 177 -5.92 7.67 6.10
N THR A 178 -4.78 7.58 6.79
CA THR A 178 -4.20 6.30 7.21
C THR A 178 -5.10 5.62 8.23
N ALA A 179 -5.67 6.35 9.19
CA ALA A 179 -6.59 5.79 10.17
C ALA A 179 -7.87 5.27 9.52
N LEU A 180 -8.45 6.04 8.60
CA LEU A 180 -9.66 5.65 7.86
C LEU A 180 -9.43 4.44 6.95
N VAL A 181 -8.35 4.43 6.16
CA VAL A 181 -8.03 3.30 5.27
C VAL A 181 -7.80 2.02 6.07
N ALA A 182 -7.07 2.11 7.19
CA ALA A 182 -6.88 0.97 8.09
C ALA A 182 -8.23 0.46 8.63
N ALA A 183 -9.11 1.37 9.10
CA ALA A 183 -10.43 1.01 9.61
C ALA A 183 -11.35 0.38 8.55
N ASP A 184 -11.35 0.93 7.32
CA ASP A 184 -12.16 0.44 6.20
C ASP A 184 -11.75 -0.96 5.75
N HIS A 185 -10.45 -1.26 5.73
CA HIS A 185 -9.97 -2.61 5.47
C HIS A 185 -10.51 -3.63 6.49
N LEU A 186 -10.64 -3.22 7.75
CA LEU A 186 -11.14 -4.08 8.83
C LEU A 186 -12.67 -4.15 8.86
N LYS A 187 -13.38 -3.19 8.27
CA LYS A 187 -14.85 -3.17 8.16
C LYS A 187 -15.38 -4.34 7.34
N GLU A 188 -14.66 -4.70 6.28
CA GLU A 188 -15.03 -5.81 5.39
C GLU A 188 -14.70 -7.18 6.00
N ILE A 189 -13.95 -7.22 7.10
CA ILE A 189 -13.74 -8.44 7.87
C ILE A 189 -15.04 -8.77 8.62
N SER A 190 -15.79 -9.71 8.07
CA SER A 190 -17.04 -10.14 8.68
C SER A 190 -16.79 -11.20 9.75
N ALA A 191 -17.41 -11.02 10.91
CA ALA A 191 -17.45 -12.07 11.93
C ALA A 191 -18.66 -12.97 11.67
N ARG A 192 -18.45 -14.28 11.51
CA ARG A 192 -19.54 -15.27 11.55
C ARG A 192 -19.37 -16.13 12.79
N GLY A 193 -20.00 -15.71 13.88
CA GLY A 193 -19.77 -16.30 15.19
C GLY A 193 -18.44 -15.82 15.75
N ASP A 194 -17.56 -16.77 16.10
CA ASP A 194 -16.20 -16.55 16.62
C ASP A 194 -15.12 -16.52 15.52
N ARG A 195 -15.50 -16.68 14.24
CA ARG A 195 -14.56 -16.75 13.12
C ARG A 195 -14.49 -15.45 12.35
N LEU A 196 -13.27 -14.96 12.18
CA LEU A 196 -12.91 -13.92 11.23
C LEU A 196 -13.02 -14.47 9.81
N ILE A 197 -13.87 -13.84 8.99
CA ILE A 197 -13.92 -14.06 7.55
C ILE A 197 -13.20 -12.88 6.91
N TRP A 198 -11.94 -13.13 6.53
CA TRP A 198 -11.11 -12.20 5.78
C TRP A 198 -11.48 -12.12 4.30
N GLN A 199 -12.40 -12.97 3.82
CA GLN A 199 -12.91 -12.87 2.45
C GLN A 199 -13.50 -11.47 2.30
N LEU A 200 -12.95 -10.71 1.35
CA LEU A 200 -13.22 -9.29 1.06
C LEU A 200 -12.29 -8.25 1.70
N GLY A 201 -11.36 -8.62 2.57
CA GLY A 201 -10.25 -7.74 2.95
C GLY A 201 -9.32 -7.45 1.76
N PRO A 202 -8.52 -6.38 1.79
CA PRO A 202 -7.50 -6.17 0.76
C PRO A 202 -6.52 -7.34 0.75
N ALA A 203 -6.13 -7.83 -0.43
CA ALA A 203 -5.18 -8.94 -0.57
C ALA A 203 -5.58 -10.23 0.20
N TRP A 204 -6.88 -10.53 0.29
CA TRP A 204 -7.36 -11.69 1.06
C TRP A 204 -6.99 -13.05 0.45
N ARG A 205 -6.65 -13.14 -0.84
CA ARG A 205 -6.36 -14.42 -1.50
C ARG A 205 -4.97 -14.94 -1.14
N SER A 206 -4.03 -14.02 -1.00
CA SER A 206 -2.67 -14.25 -0.53
C SER A 206 -2.55 -14.34 0.99
N GLY A 207 -3.55 -13.80 1.72
CA GLY A 207 -3.50 -13.69 3.18
C GLY A 207 -2.73 -12.46 3.67
N THR A 208 -2.28 -11.59 2.76
CA THR A 208 -1.44 -10.40 3.02
C THR A 208 -2.19 -9.24 3.69
N THR A 209 -3.50 -9.39 3.96
CA THR A 209 -4.32 -8.34 4.61
C THR A 209 -3.69 -7.85 5.92
N TRP A 210 -3.09 -8.74 6.71
CA TRP A 210 -2.57 -8.38 8.02
C TRP A 210 -1.24 -7.63 7.93
N GLU A 211 -0.37 -7.98 6.98
CA GLU A 211 0.88 -7.28 6.72
C GLU A 211 0.62 -5.85 6.21
N ILE A 212 -0.48 -5.64 5.47
CA ILE A 212 -0.96 -4.31 5.14
C ILE A 212 -1.33 -3.53 6.41
N GLN A 213 -2.09 -4.14 7.34
CA GLN A 213 -2.46 -3.49 8.61
C GLN A 213 -1.24 -3.13 9.46
N TYR A 214 -0.29 -4.05 9.58
CA TYR A 214 0.96 -3.82 10.29
C TYR A 214 1.72 -2.60 9.71
N ALA A 215 1.83 -2.52 8.38
CA ALA A 215 2.51 -1.43 7.71
C ALA A 215 1.78 -0.07 7.83
N LEU A 216 0.45 -0.07 7.89
CA LEU A 216 -0.35 1.13 8.15
C LEU A 216 -0.24 1.58 9.61
N ASN A 217 -0.14 0.65 10.55
CA ASN A 217 0.08 0.96 11.95
C ASN A 217 1.45 1.60 12.21
N ASP A 218 2.51 1.08 11.59
CA ASP A 218 3.85 1.71 11.61
C ASP A 218 3.79 3.15 11.05
N GLN A 219 3.03 3.34 9.97
CA GLN A 219 2.82 4.66 9.39
C GLN A 219 2.05 5.60 10.34
N LEU A 220 1.00 5.11 11.02
CA LEU A 220 0.27 5.87 12.03
C LEU A 220 1.17 6.30 13.19
N ASP A 221 2.04 5.41 13.69
CA ASP A 221 2.96 5.74 14.79
C ASP A 221 3.90 6.90 14.41
N GLN A 222 4.42 6.89 13.18
CA GLN A 222 5.26 7.97 12.65
C GLN A 222 4.48 9.27 12.46
N LEU A 223 3.25 9.20 11.95
CA LEU A 223 2.37 10.35 11.74
C LEU A 223 1.93 10.97 13.08
N ILE A 224 1.58 10.17 14.07
CA ILE A 224 1.27 10.64 15.43
C ILE A 224 2.50 11.33 16.04
N SER A 225 3.69 10.72 15.89
CA SER A 225 4.94 11.27 16.40
C SER A 225 5.25 12.67 15.86
N HIS A 226 4.84 12.96 14.62
CA HIS A 226 5.00 14.29 14.01
C HIS A 226 4.23 15.38 14.79
N PHE A 227 2.99 15.08 15.21
CA PHE A 227 2.09 16.04 15.88
C PHE A 227 2.17 16.03 17.42
N LEU A 228 2.96 15.14 18.03
CA LEU A 228 3.15 15.10 19.49
C LEU A 228 3.53 16.46 20.12
N PRO A 229 4.39 17.31 19.51
CA PRO A 229 4.71 18.62 20.08
C PRO A 229 3.52 19.57 20.16
N ASP A 230 2.52 19.38 19.30
CA ASP A 230 1.36 20.27 19.17
C ASP A 230 0.18 19.82 20.03
N ASP A 231 0.12 18.54 20.41
CA ASP A 231 -0.98 17.98 21.18
C ASP A 231 -0.58 16.82 22.09
N GLU A 232 -0.43 17.09 23.40
CA GLU A 232 -0.02 16.07 24.38
C GLU A 232 -0.97 14.88 24.48
N ALA A 233 -2.25 15.04 24.11
CA ALA A 233 -3.22 13.94 24.10
C ALA A 233 -2.85 12.83 23.10
N LEU A 234 -2.06 13.15 22.07
CA LEU A 234 -1.53 12.17 21.13
C LEU A 234 -0.57 11.15 21.77
N ASN A 235 0.01 11.44 22.94
CA ASN A 235 0.78 10.43 23.68
C ASN A 235 -0.10 9.25 24.11
N GLU A 236 -1.35 9.52 24.50
CA GLU A 236 -2.30 8.47 24.89
C GLU A 236 -2.72 7.66 23.67
N TRP A 237 -3.04 8.33 22.55
CA TRP A 237 -3.33 7.67 21.27
C TRP A 237 -2.18 6.79 20.80
N GLN A 238 -0.94 7.27 20.87
CA GLN A 238 0.25 6.49 20.51
C GLN A 238 0.42 5.28 21.43
N THR A 239 0.25 5.47 22.74
CA THR A 239 0.35 4.36 23.71
C THR A 239 -0.70 3.29 23.43
N GLN A 240 -1.93 3.68 23.11
CA GLN A 240 -2.99 2.74 22.73
C GLN A 240 -2.69 2.05 21.39
N LEU A 241 -2.22 2.78 20.39
CA LEU A 241 -1.78 2.22 19.10
C LEU A 241 -0.71 1.13 19.31
N GLN A 242 0.29 1.40 20.13
CA GLN A 242 1.39 0.48 20.44
C GLN A 242 0.97 -0.70 21.34
N ALA A 243 -0.15 -0.58 22.05
CA ALA A 243 -0.71 -1.67 22.86
C ALA A 243 -1.40 -2.74 22.00
N PHE A 244 -1.79 -2.41 20.77
CA PHE A 244 -2.11 -3.43 19.78
C PHE A 244 -0.79 -4.09 19.39
N GLU A 245 -0.48 -5.24 20.01
CA GLU A 245 0.62 -6.11 19.60
C GLU A 245 0.29 -6.67 18.21
N LEU A 246 0.53 -5.86 17.17
CA LEU A 246 0.47 -6.33 15.80
C LEU A 246 1.69 -7.22 15.58
N SER A 247 1.57 -8.48 15.99
CA SER A 247 2.51 -9.51 15.59
C SER A 247 2.31 -9.83 14.09
N HIS A 248 3.22 -10.58 13.48
CA HIS A 248 2.98 -11.06 12.11
C HIS A 248 1.85 -12.12 12.05
N GLU A 249 1.37 -12.62 13.19
CA GLU A 249 0.21 -13.50 13.26
C GLU A 249 -1.09 -12.68 13.37
N PRO A 250 -2.15 -13.05 12.62
CA PRO A 250 -3.45 -12.39 12.72
C PRO A 250 -4.04 -12.51 14.14
N PRO A 251 -4.52 -11.42 14.73
CA PRO A 251 -5.02 -11.40 16.10
C PRO A 251 -6.41 -12.03 16.23
N GLU A 252 -6.86 -12.21 17.47
CA GLU A 252 -8.21 -12.72 17.72
C GLU A 252 -9.29 -11.73 17.28
N LEU A 253 -10.52 -12.22 17.04
CA LEU A 253 -11.63 -11.37 16.57
C LEU A 253 -11.86 -10.15 17.46
N ASN A 254 -11.80 -10.31 18.78
CA ASN A 254 -12.05 -9.21 19.71
C ASN A 254 -10.96 -8.12 19.61
N GLU A 255 -9.72 -8.52 19.33
CA GLU A 255 -8.60 -7.59 19.14
C GLU A 255 -8.74 -6.84 17.81
N VAL A 256 -9.14 -7.52 16.73
CA VAL A 256 -9.45 -6.87 15.44
C VAL A 256 -10.58 -5.84 15.60
N LEU A 257 -11.65 -6.19 16.32
CA LEU A 257 -12.77 -5.29 16.56
C LEU A 257 -12.36 -4.09 17.42
N ALA A 258 -11.61 -4.31 18.50
CA ALA A 258 -11.10 -3.25 19.35
C ALA A 258 -10.15 -2.31 18.57
N TYR A 259 -9.30 -2.86 17.71
CA TYR A 259 -8.39 -2.08 16.87
C TYR A 259 -9.15 -1.24 15.85
N LYS A 260 -10.14 -1.81 15.18
CA LYS A 260 -11.02 -1.07 14.26
C LYS A 260 -11.76 0.07 14.97
N ASP A 261 -12.33 -0.19 16.15
CA ASP A 261 -13.05 0.83 16.92
C ASP A 261 -12.09 1.95 17.38
N PHE A 262 -10.86 1.60 17.77
CA PHE A 262 -9.79 2.56 18.05
C PHE A 262 -9.45 3.42 16.83
N LEU A 263 -9.30 2.83 15.63
CA LEU A 263 -8.97 3.57 14.41
C LEU A 263 -10.06 4.57 14.01
N PHE A 264 -11.34 4.20 14.17
CA PHE A 264 -12.45 5.15 13.96
C PHE A 264 -12.42 6.30 14.97
N ALA A 265 -12.21 5.99 16.25
CA ALA A 265 -12.13 7.01 17.29
C ALA A 265 -10.93 7.95 17.08
N LEU A 266 -9.79 7.42 16.61
CA LEU A 266 -8.63 8.20 16.24
C LEU A 266 -8.94 9.11 15.04
N ALA A 267 -9.59 8.61 14.00
CA ALA A 267 -10.00 9.41 12.85
C ALA A 267 -10.93 10.57 13.25
N GLU A 268 -11.95 10.30 14.08
CA GLU A 268 -12.85 11.34 14.61
C GLU A 268 -12.10 12.39 15.44
N TYR A 269 -11.15 11.96 16.28
CA TYR A 269 -10.30 12.87 17.05
C TYR A 269 -9.47 13.77 16.14
N ILE A 270 -8.88 13.21 15.09
CA ILE A 270 -8.08 13.97 14.13
C ILE A 270 -8.95 15.02 13.42
N GLU A 271 -10.14 14.62 12.94
CA GLU A 271 -11.08 15.46 12.21
C GLU A 271 -11.61 16.62 13.06
N HIS A 272 -11.95 16.37 14.33
CA HIS A 272 -12.70 17.33 15.14
C HIS A 272 -11.86 18.06 16.19
N ASP A 273 -10.90 17.39 16.81
CA ASP A 273 -10.11 17.95 17.90
C ASP A 273 -8.76 18.47 17.40
N LEU A 274 -7.95 17.62 16.75
CA LEU A 274 -6.61 17.99 16.31
C LEU A 274 -6.66 19.07 15.20
N ALA A 275 -7.50 18.88 14.18
CA ALA A 275 -7.66 19.87 13.12
C ALA A 275 -8.04 21.26 13.66
N THR A 276 -9.01 21.31 14.58
CA THR A 276 -9.43 22.55 15.24
C THR A 276 -8.30 23.20 16.03
N LYS A 277 -7.50 22.41 16.75
CA LYS A 277 -6.33 22.94 17.51
C LYS A 277 -5.27 23.55 16.61
N LEU A 278 -5.07 22.97 15.42
CA LEU A 278 -4.10 23.41 14.43
C LEU A 278 -4.63 24.55 13.53
N ASP A 279 -5.89 24.95 13.68
CA ASP A 279 -6.58 25.90 12.77
C ASP A 279 -6.59 25.39 11.31
N ILE A 280 -6.68 24.07 11.14
CA ILE A 280 -6.75 23.38 9.85
C ILE A 280 -8.17 22.86 9.65
N PHE A 281 -8.71 22.99 8.44
CA PHE A 281 -9.99 22.40 8.07
C PHE A 281 -9.78 21.13 7.23
N LEU A 282 -10.18 19.98 7.79
CA LEU A 282 -10.26 18.72 7.05
C LEU A 282 -11.63 18.64 6.37
N GLY A 283 -11.68 18.93 5.07
CA GLY A 283 -12.90 18.90 4.27
C GLY A 283 -13.06 17.60 3.48
N PHE A 284 -14.26 17.01 3.52
CA PHE A 284 -14.75 16.14 2.45
C PHE A 284 -14.75 16.97 1.16
N ASN A 285 -13.81 16.70 0.25
CA ASN A 285 -13.65 17.34 -1.07
C ASN A 285 -12.78 18.61 -1.12
N ASN A 286 -11.59 18.63 -0.50
CA ASN A 286 -10.61 19.69 -0.77
C ASN A 286 -10.08 19.71 -2.24
N PHE A 287 -10.49 18.76 -3.10
CA PHE A 287 -10.08 18.68 -4.51
C PHE A 287 -11.23 18.69 -5.54
N ASP A 288 -12.50 18.72 -5.13
CA ASP A 288 -13.59 19.12 -6.04
C ASP A 288 -13.55 20.64 -6.16
N GLY A 289 -12.77 21.12 -7.13
CA GLY A 289 -12.60 22.55 -7.38
C GLY A 289 -13.92 23.30 -7.58
N ASP A 290 -14.14 24.28 -6.70
CA ASP A 290 -14.77 25.56 -7.06
C ASP A 290 -13.72 26.52 -7.64
#